data_AF-A0A4U6V1S4-F1
#
_entry.id   AF-A0A4U6V1S4-F1
#
_cell.length_a   1.000
_cell.length_b   1.000
_cell.length_c   1.000
_cell.angle_alpha   90.00
_cell.angle_beta   90.00
_cell.angle_gamma   90.00
#
_symmetry.space_group_name_H-M   'P 1'
#
loop_
_entity.id
_entity.type
_entity.pdbx_description
1 polymer ?
#
loop_
_entity_poly.entity_id
_entity_poly.type
_entity_poly.pdbx_seq_one_letter_code
_entity_poly.pdbx_strand_id
1 'polypeptide(L)' 'MAASFSCAAACRIIVVAVLILATFSSYGAARYVCRGKCGDFWPDCDSWCRTAGGYPKGGQCVPPLDQYCCCIE' A
#
# COMPACT_ATOMS: atom_id res chain seq x y z
N MET A 1 1.25 20.15 45.20
CA MET A 1 2.18 20.04 44.05
C MET A 1 2.01 18.66 43.42
N ALA A 2 0.91 18.43 42.69
CA ALA A 2 0.56 17.10 42.18
C ALA A 2 -0.20 17.23 40.86
N ALA A 3 0.39 17.96 39.91
CA ALA A 3 -0.16 18.08 38.56
C ALA A 3 0.90 17.86 37.47
N SER A 4 2.15 17.60 37.85
CA SER A 4 3.28 17.45 36.93
C SER A 4 3.52 16.00 36.49
N PHE A 5 3.09 14.99 37.25
CA PHE A 5 3.33 13.58 36.91
C PHE A 5 2.30 13.01 35.92
N SER A 6 1.04 13.48 35.98
CA SER A 6 -0.03 13.04 35.08
C SER A 6 0.16 13.53 33.65
N CYS A 7 0.85 14.65 33.46
CA CYS A 7 1.16 15.21 32.16
C CYS A 7 2.23 14.38 31.43
N ALA A 8 3.27 13.93 32.15
CA ALA A 8 4.36 13.16 31.54
C ALA A 8 3.90 11.79 31.00
N ALA A 9 3.02 11.11 31.72
CA ALA A 9 2.45 9.83 31.27
C ALA A 9 1.49 10.02 30.09
N ALA A 10 0.60 11.01 30.16
CA ALA A 10 -0.34 11.34 29.08
C ALA A 10 0.39 11.77 27.80
N CYS A 11 1.43 12.61 27.92
CA CYS A 11 2.25 13.01 26.77
C CYS A 11 2.94 11.82 26.10
N ARG A 12 3.47 10.86 26.87
CA ARG A 12 4.10 9.66 26.30
C ARG A 12 3.08 8.80 25.55
N ILE A 13 1.88 8.64 26.08
CA ILE A 13 0.80 7.89 25.42
C ILE A 13 0.40 8.58 24.09
N ILE A 14 0.27 9.90 24.10
CA ILE A 14 -0.06 10.68 22.90
C ILE A 14 1.04 10.53 21.84
N VAL A 15 2.32 10.61 22.23
CA VAL A 15 3.45 10.45 21.29
C VAL A 15 3.47 9.04 20.67
N VAL A 16 3.25 7.99 21.47
CA VAL A 16 3.18 6.62 20.96
C VAL A 16 1.98 6.45 20.02
N ALA A 17 0.81 7.00 20.36
CA ALA A 17 -0.38 6.94 19.50
C ALA A 17 -0.16 7.66 18.15
N VAL A 18 0.47 8.84 18.17
CA VAL A 18 0.82 9.59 16.94
C VAL A 18 1.84 8.83 16.10
N LEU A 19 2.84 8.20 16.71
CA LEU A 19 3.81 7.37 15.98
C LEU A 19 3.14 6.18 15.31
N ILE A 20 2.23 5.48 16.01
CA ILE A 20 1.48 4.35 15.44
C ILE A 20 0.62 4.83 14.26
N LEU A 21 -0.12 5.93 14.41
CA LEU A 21 -0.94 6.50 13.33
C LEU A 21 -0.10 6.94 12.12
N ALA A 22 1.08 7.54 12.36
CA ALA A 22 2.00 7.91 11.29
C ALA A 22 2.55 6.68 10.56
N THR A 23 2.90 5.62 11.30
CA THR A 23 3.35 4.36 10.67
C THR A 23 2.24 3.66 9.87
N PHE A 24 1.00 3.67 10.36
CA PHE A 24 -0.16 3.14 9.62
C PHE A 24 -0.45 3.95 8.35
N SER A 25 -0.31 5.27 8.39
CA SER A 25 -0.50 6.13 7.21
C SER A 25 0.60 5.92 6.15
N SER A 26 1.76 5.43 6.58
CA SER A 26 2.88 5.07 5.70
C SER A 26 2.87 3.61 5.23
N TYR A 27 1.97 2.78 5.75
CA TYR A 27 1.82 1.40 5.30
C TYR A 27 1.26 1.45 3.88
N GLY A 28 2.18 1.33 2.94
CA GLY A 28 2.02 1.77 1.56
C GLY A 28 0.71 1.32 0.96
N ALA A 29 -0.02 2.28 0.43
CA ALA A 29 -0.74 2.03 -0.80
C ALA A 29 0.33 1.57 -1.81
N ALA A 30 0.57 0.26 -1.89
CA ALA A 30 1.14 -0.33 -3.08
C ALA A 30 0.32 0.26 -4.22
N ARG A 31 0.93 1.18 -5.00
CA ARG A 31 0.18 1.92 -6.00
C ARG A 31 -0.09 0.93 -7.11
N TYR A 32 -1.30 0.40 -7.09
CA TYR A 32 -1.80 -0.49 -8.11
C TYR A 32 -2.20 0.35 -9.31
N VAL A 33 -1.45 0.23 -10.41
CA VAL A 33 -1.78 0.89 -11.67
C VAL A 33 -2.48 -0.13 -12.57
N CYS A 34 -3.79 -0.02 -12.65
CA CYS A 34 -4.61 -0.90 -13.50
C CYS A 34 -4.64 -0.38 -14.93
N ARG A 35 -4.22 -1.23 -15.88
CA ARG A 35 -3.97 -0.78 -17.27
C ARG A 35 -5.04 -1.21 -18.27
N GLY A 36 -5.66 -2.36 -18.06
CA GLY A 36 -6.62 -2.93 -19.02
C GLY A 36 -7.05 -4.32 -18.62
N LYS A 37 -7.68 -5.08 -19.55
CA LYS A 37 -8.14 -6.40 -19.19
C LYS A 37 -7.01 -7.43 -19.12
N CYS A 38 -7.02 -8.35 -18.15
CA CYS A 38 -5.99 -9.39 -18.02
C CYS A 38 -5.87 -10.26 -19.27
N GLY A 39 -6.96 -10.53 -19.97
CA GLY A 39 -6.94 -11.27 -21.25
C GLY A 39 -6.26 -10.52 -22.40
N ASP A 40 -6.05 -9.21 -22.29
CA ASP A 40 -5.34 -8.41 -23.30
C ASP A 40 -3.82 -8.43 -23.06
N PHE A 41 -3.35 -8.89 -21.91
CA PHE A 41 -1.92 -8.95 -21.56
C PHE A 41 -1.37 -10.35 -21.82
N TRP A 42 -0.63 -10.48 -22.93
CA TRP A 42 0.06 -11.72 -23.30
C TRP A 42 1.55 -11.62 -22.95
N PRO A 43 2.18 -12.66 -22.38
CA PRO A 43 1.63 -13.97 -22.01
C PRO A 43 0.91 -14.01 -20.65
N ASP A 44 1.23 -13.10 -19.73
CA ASP A 44 0.57 -12.95 -18.43
C ASP A 44 0.63 -11.49 -17.98
N CYS A 45 -0.33 -11.04 -17.18
CA CYS A 45 -0.34 -9.71 -16.56
C CYS A 45 0.97 -9.42 -15.78
N ASP A 46 1.44 -10.37 -14.97
CA ASP A 46 2.66 -10.20 -14.18
C ASP A 46 3.89 -9.98 -15.08
N SER A 47 4.05 -10.84 -16.09
CA SER A 47 5.18 -10.75 -17.01
C SER A 47 5.15 -9.46 -17.84
N TRP A 48 3.97 -9.02 -18.28
CA TRP A 48 3.81 -7.76 -18.98
C TRP A 48 4.14 -6.57 -18.09
N CYS A 49 3.66 -6.57 -16.83
CA CYS A 49 3.96 -5.50 -15.87
C CYS A 49 5.48 -5.37 -15.63
N ARG A 50 6.20 -6.49 -15.51
CA ARG A 50 7.67 -6.49 -15.31
C ARG A 50 8.46 -6.04 -16.53
N THR A 51 7.93 -6.26 -17.73
CA THR A 51 8.64 -6.01 -18.99
C THR A 51 8.20 -4.70 -19.63
N ALA A 52 7.03 -4.68 -20.27
CA ALA A 52 6.47 -3.52 -20.97
C ALA A 52 5.87 -2.48 -20.01
N GLY A 53 5.41 -2.91 -18.84
CA GLY A 53 4.79 -2.06 -17.84
C GLY A 53 5.78 -1.18 -17.08
N GLY A 54 7.03 -1.62 -16.91
CA GLY A 54 8.03 -0.93 -16.09
C GLY A 54 7.83 -1.09 -14.58
N TYR A 55 7.03 -2.08 -14.15
CA TYR A 55 6.71 -2.36 -12.76
C TYR A 55 7.52 -3.57 -12.29
N PRO A 56 8.66 -3.38 -11.58
CA PRO A 56 9.57 -4.47 -11.25
C PRO A 56 8.97 -5.50 -10.27
N LYS A 57 7.96 -5.09 -9.49
CA LYS A 57 7.20 -5.98 -8.60
C LYS A 57 6.14 -6.80 -9.33
N GLY A 58 5.96 -6.58 -10.62
CA GLY A 58 5.00 -7.29 -11.45
C GLY A 58 3.57 -6.79 -11.27
N GLY A 59 2.62 -7.70 -11.41
CA GLY A 59 1.21 -7.35 -11.41
C GLY A 59 0.31 -8.54 -11.21
N GLN A 60 -0.93 -8.27 -10.84
CA GLN A 60 -1.93 -9.30 -10.62
C GLN A 60 -3.28 -8.89 -11.20
N CYS A 61 -4.04 -9.89 -11.62
CA CYS A 61 -5.45 -9.72 -11.94
C CYS A 61 -6.22 -9.58 -10.64
N VAL A 62 -6.98 -8.48 -10.50
CA VAL A 62 -7.76 -8.24 -9.28
C VAL A 62 -9.27 -8.44 -9.54
N PRO A 63 -10.02 -8.99 -8.56
CA PRO A 63 -11.47 -9.09 -8.60
C PRO A 63 -12.14 -7.69 -8.66
N PRO A 64 -13.40 -7.58 -9.12
CA PRO A 64 -14.46 -8.59 -9.07
C PRO A 64 -14.61 -9.54 -10.27
N LEU A 65 -13.76 -9.49 -11.30
CA LEU A 65 -13.84 -10.46 -12.42
C LEU A 65 -12.47 -10.97 -12.91
N ASP A 66 -11.39 -10.84 -12.12
CA ASP A 66 -10.00 -11.01 -12.60
C ASP A 66 -9.74 -10.27 -13.91
N GLN A 67 -10.55 -9.24 -14.12
CA GLN A 67 -10.67 -8.63 -15.41
C GLN A 67 -9.57 -7.65 -15.60
N TYR A 68 -9.07 -6.98 -14.57
CA TYR A 68 -8.11 -5.91 -14.74
C TYR A 68 -6.72 -6.33 -14.27
N CYS A 69 -5.74 -6.18 -15.17
CA CYS A 69 -4.34 -6.31 -14.83
C CYS A 69 -3.89 -5.04 -14.10
N CYS A 70 -3.52 -5.20 -12.84
CA CYS A 70 -3.01 -4.11 -12.01
C CYS A 70 -1.55 -4.37 -11.66
N CYS A 71 -0.69 -3.49 -12.15
CA CYS A 71 0.73 -3.53 -11.88
C CYS A 71 1.07 -2.86 -10.55
N ILE A 72 2.08 -3.37 -9.87
CA ILE A 72 2.51 -2.92 -8.55
C ILE A 72 3.74 -2.02 -8.70
N GLU A 73 3.62 -0.73 -8.37
CA GLU A 73 4.78 0.18 -8.23
C GLU A 73 5.70 -0.24 -7.07
#